data_AF-A0A4Q9RU00-F1
#
_entry.id   AF-A0A4Q9RU00-F1
#
_cell.length_a   1.000
_cell.length_b   1.000
_cell.length_c   1.000
_cell.angle_alpha   90.00
_cell.angle_beta   90.00
_cell.angle_gamma   90.00
#
_symmetry.space_group_name_H-M   'P 1'
#
loop_
_entity.id
_entity.type
_entity.pdbx_description
1 polymer ?
#
loop_
_entity_poly.entity_id
_entity_poly.type
_entity_poly.pdbx_seq_one_letter_code
_entity_poly.pdbx_strand_id
1 'polypeptide(L)'
;MKKLSYLIAICCLLSIQAIAQDWQKYKSEDLAFIAYFPETPKRTVQQVETAVGTLDMHMVMCTPQQDDNVVYSTIKSDYPEEQFIDADDKYNTTVLDGAVKGAVSNVNGTLIFDKKITFNGYPGRDVKIEIQGGFIYIRVALVVNSMYISQVICTPENDNNSKIERFLDGFEIIKVKQ
;
A
#
# COMPACT_ATOMS: atom_id res chain seq x y z
N MET A 1 9.00 10.58 -72.76
CA MET A 1 9.62 11.31 -71.63
C MET A 1 8.61 11.33 -70.49
N LYS A 2 8.97 10.70 -69.36
CA LYS A 2 8.09 10.37 -68.23
C LYS A 2 7.65 11.63 -67.47
N LYS A 3 6.35 11.83 -67.28
CA LYS A 3 5.82 12.76 -66.27
C LYS A 3 5.65 11.98 -64.96
N LEU A 4 6.51 12.25 -64.00
CA LEU A 4 6.51 11.64 -62.68
C LEU A 4 5.67 12.51 -61.74
N SER A 5 4.49 12.01 -61.39
CA SER A 5 3.59 12.64 -60.41
C SER A 5 4.10 12.32 -59.00
N TYR A 6 4.45 13.34 -58.22
CA TYR A 6 4.79 13.18 -56.81
C TYR A 6 3.51 13.18 -55.97
N LEU A 7 3.13 12.02 -55.44
CA LEU A 7 2.10 11.89 -54.40
C LEU A 7 2.82 11.96 -53.04
N ILE A 8 2.72 13.09 -52.35
CA ILE A 8 3.23 13.22 -50.97
C ILE A 8 2.13 12.69 -50.04
N ALA A 9 2.32 11.47 -49.53
CA ALA A 9 1.49 10.93 -48.47
C ALA A 9 1.98 11.50 -47.13
N ILE A 10 1.26 12.48 -46.58
CA ILE A 10 1.44 12.94 -45.20
C ILE A 10 0.82 11.88 -44.28
N CYS A 11 1.68 11.06 -43.67
CA CYS A 11 1.30 10.15 -42.60
C CYS A 11 1.34 10.94 -41.29
N CYS A 12 0.19 11.47 -40.86
CA CYS A 12 0.04 12.05 -39.53
C CYS A 12 0.12 10.93 -38.48
N LEU A 13 1.32 10.66 -37.98
CA LEU A 13 1.53 9.85 -36.79
C LEU A 13 0.92 10.60 -35.60
N LEU A 14 -0.33 10.26 -35.25
CA LEU A 14 -0.92 10.63 -33.96
C LEU A 14 -0.12 9.91 -32.88
N SER A 15 0.91 10.57 -32.36
CA SER A 15 1.59 10.13 -31.15
C SER A 15 0.58 10.18 -30.01
N ILE A 16 0.08 9.02 -29.61
CA ILE A 16 -0.65 8.85 -28.37
C ILE A 16 0.33 9.24 -27.26
N GLN A 17 0.21 10.46 -26.75
CA GLN A 17 0.92 10.85 -25.54
C GLN A 17 0.26 10.06 -24.41
N ALA A 18 0.91 8.99 -23.98
CA ALA A 18 0.59 8.37 -22.71
C ALA A 18 0.81 9.44 -21.64
N ILE A 19 -0.27 9.98 -21.09
CA ILE A 19 -0.20 10.87 -19.93
C ILE A 19 0.25 9.96 -18.78
N ALA A 20 1.54 9.96 -18.49
CA ALA A 20 2.03 9.33 -17.28
C ALA A 20 1.39 10.08 -16.10
N GLN A 21 0.62 9.38 -15.27
CA GLN A 21 0.16 9.95 -14.02
C GLN A 21 1.38 10.19 -13.13
N ASP A 22 1.63 11.45 -12.83
CA ASP A 22 2.70 11.86 -11.93
C ASP A 22 2.28 11.59 -10.49
N TRP A 23 2.83 10.53 -9.91
CA TRP A 23 2.60 10.19 -8.51
C TRP A 23 3.34 11.15 -7.59
N GLN A 24 2.62 11.67 -6.61
CA GLN A 24 3.10 12.68 -5.68
C GLN A 24 3.76 12.02 -4.48
N LYS A 25 4.98 12.44 -4.16
CA LYS A 25 5.67 12.00 -2.95
C LYS A 25 4.98 12.59 -1.71
N TYR A 26 4.55 11.71 -0.81
CA TYR A 26 4.11 12.06 0.53
C TYR A 26 5.19 11.60 1.53
N LYS A 27 5.73 12.53 2.30
CA LYS A 27 6.68 12.25 3.38
C LYS A 27 6.05 12.70 4.70
N SER A 28 5.93 11.79 5.65
CA SER A 28 5.55 12.11 7.04
C SER A 28 6.73 11.78 7.93
N GLU A 29 7.33 12.83 8.50
CA GLU A 29 8.46 12.67 9.44
C GLU A 29 7.99 12.16 10.80
N ASP A 30 6.80 12.59 11.22
CA ASP A 30 6.20 12.20 12.50
C ASP A 30 5.67 10.76 12.50
N LEU A 31 5.16 10.26 11.37
CA LEU A 31 4.83 8.84 11.20
C LEU A 31 5.99 8.04 10.58
N ALA A 32 7.16 8.67 10.39
CA ALA A 32 8.38 8.05 9.88
C ALA A 32 8.21 7.19 8.60
N PHE A 33 7.53 7.71 7.58
CA PHE A 33 7.42 7.02 6.29
C PHE A 33 7.42 7.95 5.06
N ILE A 34 7.68 7.34 3.91
CA ILE A 34 7.50 7.90 2.57
C ILE A 34 6.56 6.98 1.78
N ALA A 35 5.64 7.56 1.03
CA ALA A 35 4.82 6.85 0.04
C ALA A 35 4.60 7.76 -1.19
N TYR A 36 4.17 7.17 -2.30
CA TYR A 36 3.83 7.91 -3.50
C TYR A 36 2.36 7.68 -3.81
N PHE A 37 1.58 8.75 -3.92
CA PHE A 37 0.14 8.65 -4.16
C PHE A 37 -0.23 9.21 -5.54
N PRO A 38 -1.25 8.63 -6.21
CA PRO A 38 -1.74 9.10 -7.51
C PRO A 38 -2.38 10.49 -7.46
N GLU A 39 -2.93 10.88 -6.31
CA GLU A 39 -3.51 12.19 -6.00
C GLU A 39 -3.19 12.54 -4.54
N THR A 40 -3.53 13.76 -4.10
CA THR A 40 -3.26 14.22 -2.74
C THR A 40 -3.99 13.36 -1.71
N PRO A 41 -3.28 12.65 -0.81
CA PRO A 41 -3.94 11.85 0.23
C PRO A 41 -4.46 12.71 1.38
N LYS A 42 -5.42 12.17 2.13
CA LYS A 42 -5.96 12.76 3.36
C LYS A 42 -5.49 11.96 4.58
N ARG A 43 -5.08 12.68 5.61
CA ARG A 43 -4.70 12.09 6.90
C ARG A 43 -5.89 12.08 7.87
N THR A 44 -6.10 10.96 8.54
CA THR A 44 -7.07 10.79 9.61
C THR A 44 -6.46 9.99 10.77
N VAL A 45 -7.05 10.09 11.95
CA VAL A 45 -6.72 9.27 13.11
C VAL A 45 -8.00 8.63 13.60
N GLN A 46 -7.95 7.31 13.86
CA GLN A 46 -9.05 6.56 14.42
C GLN A 46 -8.59 5.78 15.64
N GLN A 47 -9.37 5.83 16.71
CA GLN A 47 -9.15 5.00 17.87
C GLN A 47 -9.79 3.64 17.66
N VAL A 48 -9.01 2.58 17.84
CA VAL A 48 -9.49 1.21 17.72
C VAL A 48 -9.20 0.45 19.01
N GLU A 49 -10.25 -0.11 19.57
CA GLU A 49 -10.15 -1.03 20.70
C GLU A 49 -9.51 -2.34 20.23
N THR A 50 -8.38 -2.70 20.83
CA THR A 50 -7.70 -3.96 20.56
C THR A 50 -7.56 -4.79 21.84
N ALA A 51 -7.14 -6.05 21.70
CA ALA A 51 -6.86 -6.92 22.84
C ALA A 51 -5.80 -6.36 23.81
N VAL A 52 -5.02 -5.38 23.33
CA VAL A 52 -3.87 -4.79 24.04
C VAL A 52 -4.11 -3.32 24.45
N GLY A 53 -5.36 -2.84 24.32
CA GLY A 53 -5.77 -1.47 24.64
C GLY A 53 -6.28 -0.69 23.43
N THR A 54 -6.68 0.55 23.64
CA THR A 54 -7.04 1.49 22.57
C THR A 54 -5.79 1.92 21.83
N LEU A 55 -5.72 1.68 20.52
CA LEU A 55 -4.63 2.12 19.66
C LEU A 55 -5.09 3.25 18.75
N ASP A 56 -4.25 4.26 18.59
CA ASP A 56 -4.42 5.27 17.54
C ASP A 56 -3.94 4.68 16.20
N MET A 57 -4.87 4.58 15.24
CA MET A 57 -4.58 4.24 13.85
C MET A 57 -4.43 5.53 13.04
N HIS A 58 -3.19 5.88 12.73
CA HIS A 58 -2.89 7.00 11.84
C HIS A 58 -2.98 6.53 10.39
N MET A 59 -3.97 7.02 9.66
CA MET A 59 -4.21 6.64 8.26
C MET A 59 -3.92 7.80 7.32
N VAL A 60 -3.28 7.51 6.20
CA VAL A 60 -3.11 8.44 5.08
C VAL A 60 -3.66 7.75 3.85
N MET A 61 -4.76 8.28 3.29
CA MET A 61 -5.59 7.58 2.30
C MET A 61 -5.85 8.46 1.07
N CYS A 62 -5.84 7.85 -0.11
CA CYS A 62 -6.19 8.45 -1.38
C CYS A 62 -7.23 7.58 -2.10
N THR A 63 -8.31 8.20 -2.55
CA THR A 63 -9.35 7.59 -3.40
C THR A 63 -9.37 8.38 -4.71
N PRO A 64 -8.54 8.01 -5.70
CA PRO A 64 -8.43 8.75 -6.95
C PRO A 64 -9.72 8.65 -7.78
N GLN A 65 -9.98 9.65 -8.62
CA GLN A 65 -11.22 9.70 -9.42
C GLN A 65 -11.19 8.77 -10.63
N GLN A 66 -10.02 8.62 -11.26
CA GLN A 66 -9.83 7.83 -12.48
C GLN A 66 -8.55 7.01 -12.35
N ASP A 67 -8.67 5.83 -11.73
CA ASP A 67 -7.55 4.92 -11.53
C ASP A 67 -8.00 3.46 -11.56
N ASP A 68 -7.04 2.55 -11.72
CA ASP A 68 -7.30 1.10 -11.70
C ASP A 68 -7.62 0.63 -10.28
N ASN A 69 -7.12 1.36 -9.28
CA ASN A 69 -7.33 1.07 -7.87
C ASN A 69 -8.30 2.08 -7.24
N VAL A 70 -9.17 1.57 -6.37
CA VAL A 70 -10.19 2.34 -5.68
C VAL A 70 -9.60 3.11 -4.50
N VAL A 71 -8.67 2.50 -3.77
CA VAL A 71 -8.05 3.10 -2.58
C VAL A 71 -6.57 2.76 -2.54
N TYR A 72 -5.78 3.76 -2.16
CA TYR A 72 -4.40 3.62 -1.70
C TYR A 72 -4.32 4.14 -0.28
N SER A 73 -3.71 3.40 0.64
CA SER A 73 -3.55 3.87 2.02
C SER A 73 -2.26 3.39 2.67
N THR A 74 -1.76 4.20 3.59
CA THR A 74 -0.76 3.78 4.58
C THR A 74 -1.33 3.94 5.97
N ILE A 75 -1.04 3.01 6.86
CA ILE A 75 -1.50 3.01 8.25
C ILE A 75 -0.31 2.79 9.17
N LYS A 76 -0.25 3.56 10.26
CA LYS A 76 0.68 3.32 11.37
C LYS A 76 -0.09 3.22 12.69
N SER A 77 0.26 2.22 13.48
CA SER A 77 -0.20 2.06 14.86
C SER A 77 0.99 1.72 15.75
N ASP A 78 1.04 2.34 16.92
CA ASP A 78 2.05 2.05 17.94
C ASP A 78 1.43 1.19 19.03
N TYR A 79 1.96 -0.01 19.22
CA TYR A 79 1.62 -0.83 20.37
C TYR A 79 2.36 -0.33 21.62
N PRO A 80 1.85 -0.62 22.83
CA PRO A 80 2.54 -0.28 24.07
C PRO A 80 3.94 -0.93 24.12
N GLU A 81 4.97 -0.11 24.36
CA GLU A 81 6.38 -0.54 24.31
C GLU A 81 6.68 -1.67 25.30
N GLU A 82 6.01 -1.67 26.46
CA GLU A 82 6.18 -2.68 27.50
C GLU A 82 5.86 -4.11 27.02
N GLN A 83 5.07 -4.25 25.96
CA GLN A 83 4.74 -5.55 25.37
C GLN A 83 5.87 -6.11 24.49
N PHE A 84 6.83 -5.25 24.12
CA PHE A 84 7.91 -5.56 23.19
C PHE A 84 9.30 -5.60 23.82
N ILE A 85 9.43 -5.39 25.15
CA ILE A 85 10.73 -5.38 25.86
C ILE A 85 11.54 -6.67 25.61
N ASP A 86 10.88 -7.82 25.65
CA ASP A 86 11.48 -9.14 25.44
C ASP A 86 11.00 -9.79 24.13
N ALA A 87 10.57 -8.99 23.15
CA ALA A 87 10.05 -9.51 21.88
C ALA A 87 11.15 -10.24 21.10
N ASP A 88 10.90 -11.53 20.84
CA ASP A 88 11.69 -12.36 19.95
C ASP A 88 10.98 -12.57 18.60
N ASP A 89 11.62 -13.30 17.69
CA ASP A 89 11.06 -13.61 16.37
C ASP A 89 9.71 -14.36 16.45
N LYS A 90 9.51 -15.16 17.50
CA LYS A 90 8.28 -15.93 17.69
C LYS A 90 7.14 -15.00 18.14
N TYR A 91 7.42 -14.07 19.05
CA TYR A 91 6.47 -13.04 19.46
C TYR A 91 6.08 -12.16 18.27
N ASN A 92 7.07 -11.65 17.52
CA ASN A 92 6.83 -10.85 16.32
C ASN A 92 5.99 -11.60 15.26
N THR A 93 6.25 -12.89 15.08
CA THR A 93 5.44 -13.75 14.20
C THR A 93 3.98 -13.80 14.69
N THR A 94 3.76 -13.96 15.99
CA THR A 94 2.41 -14.01 16.59
C THR A 94 1.65 -12.70 16.41
N VAL A 95 2.32 -11.56 16.58
CA VAL A 95 1.73 -10.23 16.36
C VAL A 95 1.33 -10.06 14.89
N LEU A 96 2.19 -10.44 13.95
CA LEU A 96 1.89 -10.39 12.52
C LEU A 96 0.74 -11.34 12.14
N ASP A 97 0.71 -12.56 12.67
CA ASP A 97 -0.41 -13.50 12.45
C ASP A 97 -1.74 -12.91 12.95
N GLY A 98 -1.71 -12.25 14.10
CA GLY A 98 -2.85 -11.51 14.64
C GLY A 98 -3.31 -10.37 13.74
N ALA A 99 -2.38 -9.60 13.18
CA ALA A 99 -2.68 -8.52 12.25
C ALA A 99 -3.31 -9.03 10.94
N VAL A 100 -2.78 -10.11 10.36
CA VAL A 100 -3.36 -10.74 9.14
C VAL A 100 -4.77 -11.26 9.44
N LYS A 101 -4.96 -11.99 10.54
CA LYS A 101 -6.27 -12.50 10.94
C LYS A 101 -7.27 -11.37 11.18
N GLY A 102 -6.84 -10.30 11.85
CA GLY A 102 -7.64 -9.10 12.07
C GLY A 102 -8.06 -8.44 10.76
N ALA A 103 -7.12 -8.26 9.82
CA ALA A 103 -7.42 -7.69 8.50
C ALA A 103 -8.47 -8.51 7.74
N VAL A 104 -8.34 -9.84 7.70
CA VAL A 104 -9.29 -10.75 7.05
C VAL A 104 -10.68 -10.68 7.71
N SER A 105 -10.72 -10.73 9.04
CA SER A 105 -11.99 -10.74 9.80
C SER A 105 -12.74 -9.41 9.67
N ASN A 106 -12.03 -8.27 9.71
CA ASN A 106 -12.62 -6.93 9.66
C ASN A 106 -13.38 -6.66 8.37
N VAL A 107 -12.94 -7.25 7.26
CA VAL A 107 -13.56 -7.09 5.95
C VAL A 107 -14.44 -8.28 5.56
N ASN A 108 -14.62 -9.26 6.45
CA ASN A 108 -15.29 -10.54 6.17
C ASN A 108 -14.77 -11.19 4.87
N GLY A 109 -13.46 -11.12 4.64
CA GLY A 109 -12.82 -11.57 3.41
C GLY A 109 -12.28 -12.99 3.46
N THR A 110 -11.76 -13.44 2.34
CA THR A 110 -11.04 -14.71 2.19
C THR A 110 -9.56 -14.44 1.98
N LEU A 111 -8.70 -15.06 2.79
CA LEU A 111 -7.25 -14.97 2.60
C LEU A 111 -6.84 -15.74 1.33
N ILE A 112 -6.29 -15.03 0.34
CA ILE A 112 -5.78 -15.62 -0.90
C ILE A 112 -4.34 -16.06 -0.73
N PHE A 113 -3.49 -15.20 -0.16
CA PHE A 113 -2.15 -15.57 0.26
C PHE A 113 -1.66 -14.72 1.43
N ASP A 114 -0.73 -15.29 2.18
CA ASP A 114 0.10 -14.65 3.20
C ASP A 114 1.55 -15.11 2.99
N LYS A 115 2.42 -14.17 2.62
CA LYS A 115 3.83 -14.40 2.36
C LYS A 115 4.68 -13.65 3.38
N LYS A 116 5.52 -14.39 4.11
CA LYS A 116 6.56 -13.79 4.98
C LYS A 116 7.59 -13.06 4.14
N ILE A 117 7.94 -11.84 4.56
CA ILE A 117 8.96 -11.00 3.93
C ILE A 117 9.85 -10.33 4.99
N THR A 118 11.00 -9.85 4.54
CA THR A 118 11.81 -8.87 5.29
C THR A 118 11.71 -7.54 4.56
N PHE A 119 11.05 -6.56 5.18
CA PHE A 119 10.80 -5.25 4.60
C PHE A 119 11.58 -4.17 5.32
N ASN A 120 12.45 -3.46 4.60
CA ASN A 120 13.38 -2.46 5.16
C ASN A 120 14.22 -2.95 6.36
N GLY A 121 14.44 -4.27 6.44
CA GLY A 121 15.18 -4.93 7.53
C GLY A 121 14.31 -5.45 8.68
N TYR A 122 12.99 -5.31 8.60
CA TYR A 122 12.04 -5.70 9.64
C TYR A 122 11.16 -6.88 9.20
N PRO A 123 10.65 -7.71 10.14
CA PRO A 123 9.72 -8.78 9.82
C PRO A 123 8.40 -8.19 9.29
N GLY A 124 7.87 -8.79 8.23
CA GLY A 124 6.64 -8.32 7.59
C GLY A 124 5.91 -9.40 6.81
N ARG A 125 4.76 -9.04 6.24
CA ARG A 125 3.95 -9.90 5.35
C ARG A 125 3.52 -9.15 4.10
N ASP A 126 3.51 -9.86 2.97
CA ASP A 126 2.67 -9.50 1.82
C ASP A 126 1.42 -10.37 1.86
N VAL A 127 0.25 -9.76 1.78
CA VAL A 127 -1.05 -10.41 1.96
C VAL A 127 -1.99 -9.98 0.85
N LYS A 128 -2.79 -10.92 0.36
CA LYS A 128 -3.94 -10.63 -0.51
C LYS A 128 -5.20 -11.21 0.09
N ILE A 129 -6.23 -10.38 0.17
CA ILE A 129 -7.55 -10.73 0.70
C ILE A 129 -8.58 -10.50 -0.41
N GLU A 130 -9.39 -11.50 -0.70
CA GLU A 130 -10.59 -11.34 -1.52
C GLU A 130 -11.72 -10.80 -0.64
N ILE A 131 -12.40 -9.77 -1.14
CA ILE A 131 -13.56 -9.15 -0.49
C ILE A 131 -14.73 -9.09 -1.47
N GLN A 132 -15.92 -8.76 -0.97
CA GLN A 132 -17.06 -8.53 -1.86
C GLN A 132 -16.75 -7.37 -2.82
N GLY A 133 -16.64 -7.69 -4.10
CA GLY A 133 -16.42 -6.70 -5.17
C GLY A 133 -14.97 -6.29 -5.39
N GLY A 134 -13.98 -7.05 -4.91
CA GLY A 134 -12.58 -6.73 -5.20
C GLY A 134 -11.54 -7.49 -4.41
N PHE A 135 -10.33 -6.96 -4.44
CA PHE A 135 -9.19 -7.47 -3.69
C PHE A 135 -8.52 -6.37 -2.88
N ILE A 136 -7.97 -6.77 -1.74
CA ILE A 136 -7.08 -5.94 -0.93
C ILE A 136 -5.68 -6.54 -0.99
N TYR A 137 -4.73 -5.72 -1.39
CA TYR A 137 -3.30 -6.01 -1.32
C TYR A 137 -2.70 -5.26 -0.15
N ILE A 138 -1.93 -5.96 0.68
CA ILE A 138 -1.36 -5.41 1.90
C ILE A 138 0.10 -5.80 1.97
N ARG A 139 0.97 -4.81 2.21
CA ARG A 139 2.31 -5.00 2.73
C ARG A 139 2.36 -4.48 4.16
N VAL A 140 2.70 -5.34 5.11
CA VAL A 140 2.78 -4.99 6.53
C VAL A 140 4.18 -5.26 7.07
N ALA A 141 4.67 -4.39 7.96
CA ALA A 141 5.95 -4.55 8.64
C ALA A 141 5.83 -4.15 10.11
N LEU A 142 6.47 -4.93 10.98
CA LEU A 142 6.54 -4.70 12.42
C LEU A 142 7.92 -4.17 12.80
N VAL A 143 7.98 -2.90 13.20
CA VAL A 143 9.20 -2.17 13.54
C VAL A 143 9.23 -1.97 15.04
N VAL A 144 9.95 -2.83 15.76
CA VAL A 144 9.94 -2.86 17.23
C VAL A 144 8.49 -3.04 17.71
N ASN A 145 7.82 -1.98 18.19
CA ASN A 145 6.42 -1.96 18.64
C ASN A 145 5.47 -1.24 17.67
N SER A 146 5.92 -0.79 16.50
CA SER A 146 5.11 -0.06 15.54
C SER A 146 4.71 -0.95 14.36
N MET A 147 3.41 -1.03 14.08
CA MET A 147 2.88 -1.66 12.86
C MET A 147 2.78 -0.63 11.73
N TYR A 148 3.41 -0.92 10.61
CA TYR A 148 3.28 -0.16 9.36
C TYR A 148 2.56 -1.00 8.32
N ILE A 149 1.54 -0.43 7.69
CA ILE A 149 0.74 -1.09 6.65
C ILE A 149 0.71 -0.19 5.42
N SER A 150 1.00 -0.73 4.25
CA SER A 150 0.72 -0.14 2.94
C SER A 150 -0.32 -1.02 2.25
N GLN A 151 -1.42 -0.42 1.80
CA GLN A 151 -2.59 -1.14 1.32
C GLN A 151 -3.16 -0.53 0.03
N VAL A 152 -3.60 -1.40 -0.87
CA VAL A 152 -4.33 -1.04 -2.10
C VAL A 152 -5.61 -1.86 -2.19
N ILE A 153 -6.71 -1.23 -2.61
CA ILE A 153 -7.98 -1.91 -2.92
C ILE A 153 -8.27 -1.74 -4.40
N CYS A 154 -8.57 -2.82 -5.10
CA CYS A 154 -8.91 -2.82 -6.53
C CYS A 154 -10.20 -3.60 -6.79
N THR A 155 -10.84 -3.34 -7.93
CA THR A 155 -11.95 -4.17 -8.41
C THR A 155 -11.40 -5.47 -9.04
N PRO A 156 -12.24 -6.49 -9.29
CA PRO A 156 -11.78 -7.76 -9.86
C PRO A 156 -11.16 -7.61 -11.25
N GLU A 157 -11.64 -6.67 -12.06
CA GLU A 157 -11.14 -6.44 -13.43
C GLU A 157 -9.70 -5.88 -13.43
N ASN A 158 -9.31 -5.22 -12.32
CA ASN A 158 -8.01 -4.61 -12.14
C ASN A 158 -7.10 -5.42 -11.21
N ASP A 159 -7.42 -6.69 -10.96
CA ASP A 159 -6.59 -7.55 -10.14
C ASP A 159 -5.15 -7.69 -10.70
N ASN A 160 -4.14 -7.61 -9.83
CA ASN A 160 -2.71 -7.63 -10.19
C ASN A 160 -2.24 -6.52 -11.16
N ASN A 161 -2.92 -5.37 -11.19
CA ASN A 161 -2.45 -4.23 -11.99
C ASN A 161 -1.10 -3.69 -11.50
N SER A 162 -0.32 -3.09 -12.41
CA SER A 162 1.04 -2.59 -12.12
C SER A 162 1.11 -1.46 -11.08
N LYS A 163 0.00 -0.72 -10.86
CA LYS A 163 -0.02 0.38 -9.89
C LYS A 163 -0.07 -0.13 -8.45
N ILE A 164 -0.55 -1.36 -8.22
CA ILE A 164 -0.47 -2.02 -6.90
C ILE A 164 1.00 -2.15 -6.48
N GLU A 165 1.82 -2.80 -7.31
CA GLU A 165 3.25 -2.97 -7.02
C GLU A 165 3.97 -1.62 -6.92
N ARG A 166 3.64 -0.66 -7.80
CA ARG A 166 4.19 0.70 -7.72
C ARG A 166 3.95 1.36 -6.36
N PHE A 167 2.77 1.16 -5.75
CA PHE A 167 2.47 1.71 -4.43
C PHE A 167 3.17 0.95 -3.30
N LEU A 168 3.12 -0.38 -3.33
CA LEU A 168 3.69 -1.22 -2.27
C LEU A 168 5.22 -1.16 -2.24
N ASP A 169 5.87 -1.05 -3.41
CA ASP A 169 7.32 -0.92 -3.53
C ASP A 169 7.81 0.52 -3.33
N GLY A 170 6.95 1.51 -3.60
CA GLY A 170 7.23 2.93 -3.34
C GLY A 170 7.09 3.35 -1.87
N PHE A 171 6.59 2.46 -1.01
CA PHE A 171 6.50 2.68 0.42
C PHE A 171 7.87 2.47 1.08
N GLU A 172 8.29 3.40 1.93
CA GLU A 172 9.55 3.29 2.67
C GLU A 172 9.35 3.73 4.12
N ILE A 173 9.89 2.93 5.05
CA ILE A 173 9.97 3.30 6.47
C ILE A 173 11.25 4.11 6.68
N ILE A 174 11.08 5.33 7.19
CA ILE A 174 12.20 6.23 7.54
C ILE A 174 12.81 5.71 8.84
N LYS A 175 14.11 5.44 8.83
CA LYS A 175 14.87 5.22 10.07
C LYS A 175 15.01 6.55 10.78
N VAL A 176 14.08 6.86 11.68
CA VAL A 176 14.29 7.90 12.69
C VAL A 176 15.31 7.38 13.69
N LYS A 177 16.39 8.13 13.92
CA LYS A 177 17.27 7.86 15.07
C LYS A 177 16.41 8.05 16.32
N GLN A 178 16.19 6.98 17.08
CA GLN A 178 15.73 7.08 18.45
C GLN A 178 16.84 7.68 19.31
#